data_AF-G6XL32-F1
#
_entry.id   AF-G6XL32-F1
#
_cell.length_a   1.000
_cell.length_b   1.000
_cell.length_c   1.000
_cell.angle_alpha   90.00
_cell.angle_beta   90.00
_cell.angle_gamma   90.00
#
_symmetry.space_group_name_H-M   'P 1'
#
loop_
_entity.id
_entity.type
_entity.pdbx_description
1 polymer ?
#
loop_
_entity_poly.entity_id
_entity_poly.type
_entity_poly.pdbx_seq_one_letter_code
_entity_poly.pdbx_strand_id
1 'polypeptide(L)' 'MTVLGLNHITQAVADVQHSLAFYRDILGCRVRAIWAEGAYLKVGSL' A
#
# COMPACT_ATOMS: atom_id res chain seq x y z
N MET A 1 12.94 18.95 -17.27
CA MET A 1 12.86 17.72 -16.45
C MET A 1 11.39 17.52 -16.13
N THR A 2 10.77 16.46 -16.66
CA THR A 2 9.31 16.27 -16.61
C THR A 2 8.98 15.10 -15.69
N VAL A 3 8.02 15.29 -14.79
CA VAL A 3 7.52 14.23 -13.90
C VAL A 3 6.54 13.35 -14.68
N LEU A 4 6.73 12.03 -14.64
CA LEU A 4 5.92 11.06 -15.41
C LEU A 4 4.77 10.45 -14.60
N GLY A 5 4.75 10.62 -13.28
CA GLY A 5 3.68 10.12 -12.42
C GLY A 5 4.17 9.76 -11.01
N LEU A 6 3.31 9.05 -10.27
CA LEU A 6 3.60 8.51 -8.94
C LEU A 6 4.04 7.05 -9.05
N ASN A 7 5.16 6.72 -8.42
CA ASN A 7 5.67 5.35 -8.36
C ASN A 7 5.31 4.66 -7.04
N HIS A 8 5.49 5.38 -5.92
CA HIS A 8 5.26 4.85 -4.59
C HIS A 8 4.89 5.96 -3.59
N ILE A 9 4.05 5.63 -2.61
CA ILE A 9 3.77 6.47 -1.44
C ILE A 9 3.85 5.62 -0.17
N THR A 10 4.44 6.18 0.89
CA THR A 10 4.40 5.59 2.24
C THR A 10 3.42 6.38 3.08
N GLN A 11 2.45 5.70 3.69
CA GLN A 11 1.48 6.33 4.58
C GLN A 11 1.67 5.81 6.00
N ALA A 12 1.84 6.73 6.96
CA ALA A 12 1.77 6.40 8.37
C ALA A 12 0.30 6.20 8.76
N VAL A 13 0.01 5.11 9.46
CA VAL A 13 -1.34 4.76 9.90
C VAL A 13 -1.31 4.44 11.39
N ALA A 14 -2.44 4.66 12.07
CA ALA A 14 -2.56 4.35 13.50
C ALA A 14 -2.61 2.84 13.79
N ASP A 15 -3.18 2.07 12.85
CA ASP A 15 -3.30 0.61 12.95
C ASP A 15 -3.03 -0.03 11.58
N VAL A 16 -1.96 -0.82 11.51
CA VAL A 16 -1.53 -1.50 10.29
C VAL A 16 -2.51 -2.59 9.86
N GLN A 17 -3.05 -3.36 10.80
CA GLN A 17 -3.93 -4.49 10.47
C GLN A 17 -5.27 -4.01 9.94
N HIS A 18 -5.85 -2.99 10.59
CA HIS A 18 -7.08 -2.37 10.12
C HIS A 18 -6.89 -1.72 8.75
N SER A 19 -5.80 -0.98 8.55
CA SER A 19 -5.50 -0.34 7.27
C SER A 19 -5.22 -1.37 6.17
N LEU A 20 -4.50 -2.45 6.49
CA LEU A 20 -4.23 -3.55 5.57
C LEU A 20 -5.52 -4.21 5.09
N ALA A 21 -6.46 -4.49 5.99
CA ALA A 21 -7.77 -5.03 5.63
C ALA A 21 -8.52 -4.10 4.67
N PHE A 22 -8.53 -2.79 4.95
CA PHE A 22 -9.14 -1.81 4.04
C PHE A 22 -8.48 -1.84 2.64
N TYR A 23 -7.17 -1.71 2.55
CA TYR A 23 -6.48 -1.66 1.26
C TYR A 23 -6.57 -2.98 0.49
N ARG A 24 -6.51 -4.13 1.17
CA ARG A 24 -6.60 -5.45 0.54
C ARG A 24 -8.02 -5.81 0.15
N ASP A 25 -8.97 -5.75 1.08
CA ASP A 25 -10.29 -6.36 0.94
C ASP A 25 -11.30 -5.42 0.31
N ILE A 26 -11.19 -4.11 0.58
CA ILE A 26 -12.11 -3.11 0.05
C ILE A 26 -11.57 -2.52 -1.25
N LEU A 27 -10.30 -2.12 -1.28
CA LEU A 27 -9.69 -1.52 -2.47
C LEU A 27 -9.07 -2.53 -3.44
N GLY A 28 -8.94 -3.80 -3.05
CA GLY A 28 -8.39 -4.85 -3.92
C GLY A 28 -6.89 -4.74 -4.18
N CYS A 29 -6.15 -4.01 -3.34
CA CYS A 29 -4.70 -3.91 -3.46
C CYS A 29 -4.04 -5.27 -3.21
N ARG A 30 -2.98 -5.58 -3.96
CA ARG A 30 -2.24 -6.83 -3.79
C ARG A 30 -1.18 -6.68 -2.72
N VAL A 31 -1.26 -7.47 -1.67
CA VAL A 31 -0.22 -7.53 -0.64
C VAL A 31 1.04 -8.17 -1.23
N ARG A 32 2.18 -7.51 -1.02
CA ARG A 32 3.50 -7.95 -1.48
C ARG A 32 4.40 -8.35 -0.32
N ALA A 33 4.29 -7.68 0.82
CA ALA A 33 4.98 -8.03 2.07
C ALA A 33 4.20 -7.55 3.29
N ILE A 34 4.36 -8.23 4.42
CA ILE A 34 3.84 -7.84 5.74
C ILE A 34 4.98 -8.03 6.75
N TRP A 35 5.13 -7.08 7.67
CA TRP A 35 6.04 -7.17 8.82
C TRP A 35 5.36 -6.58 10.06
N ALA A 36 6.03 -6.64 11.21
CA ALA A 36 5.45 -6.28 12.51
C ALA A 36 4.80 -4.89 12.54
N GLU A 37 5.35 -3.93 11.81
CA GLU A 37 4.96 -2.52 11.86
C GLU A 37 4.51 -1.98 10.48
N GLY A 38 4.20 -2.85 9.52
CA GLY A 38 3.76 -2.37 8.21
C GLY A 38 3.44 -3.44 7.19
N ALA A 39 2.98 -2.97 6.04
CA ALA A 39 2.69 -3.79 4.88
C ALA A 39 3.05 -3.03 3.60
N TYR A 40 3.53 -3.76 2.59
CA TYR A 40 3.78 -3.24 1.26
C TYR A 40 2.71 -3.80 0.32
N LEU A 41 2.01 -2.90 -0.37
CA LEU A 41 0.94 -3.24 -1.29
C LEU A 41 1.23 -2.67 -2.67
N LYS A 42 0.73 -3.37 -3.69
CA LYS A 42 0.76 -2.94 -5.08
C LYS A 42 -0.65 -2.67 -5.60
N VAL A 43 -0.78 -1.58 -6.35
CA VAL A 43 -1.97 -1.24 -7.14
C VAL A 43 -1.55 -1.08 -8.59
N GLY A 44 -2.26 -1.73 -9.50
CA GLY A 44 -1.93 -1.70 -10.93
C GLY A 44 -0.71 -2.54 -11.29
N SER A 45 -0.03 -2.16 -12.37
CA SER A 45 0.98 -2.96 -13.05
C SER A 45 2.43 -2.62 -12.70
N LEU A 46 2.71 -1.43 -12.15
CA LEU A 46 4.05 -1.03 -11.71
C LEU A 46 4.41 -1.65 -10.35
#